data_AF-Q8LFW8-F1
#
_entry.id   AF-Q8LFW8-F1
#
_cell.length_a   1.000
_cell.length_b   1.000
_cell.length_c   1.000
_cell.angle_alpha   90.00
_cell.angle_beta   90.00
_cell.angle_gamma   90.00
#
_symmetry.space_group_name_H-M   'P 1'
#
loop_
_entity.id
_entity.type
_entity.pdbx_description
1 polymer ?
#
loop_
_entity_poly.entity_id
_entity_poly.type
_entity_poly.pdbx_seq_one_letter_code
_entity_poly.pdbx_strand_id
1 'polypeptide(L)'
;MEPQRKHSTALHTCHPCRRTIPYRIYAVFHLCGIIALMYHHVHSLVNANNTLITCLLLLSDIVLAFMWATTTSLRLNPVHRTEYPEKYAAKPEDFPKLDVFICTADPYKEPPMMVVNTALSVMAYEYPSHKISVYVSDDGGSSLTLFALMEAAKFSKHWLPFCKNNNVQDRSPEVYFSSKSHSWSDEAENLKMMYEDMKSRVEHVVESGKVETAFIACDQFSCVFDLWTDKFTRHDHPTIIKVLQHNETEMMPNLIYVSREKSKVSPHHFKAGALNTLLRVSAVMTNSPIILTLDCDMYSNNPTAPLHALCYFLDPKINFGLGFVQFPQKFQGINKNDIYASELKRPFDINTVGFDGLMGPVHMGTGCFFNRRAFYGPPTSLTLPEIEKLGPNRIADKPIKTPNILALAHDVAGCNYECNTNWGSKVRLK
;
A
#
# COMPACT_ATOMS: atom_id res chain seq x y z
N MET A 1 47.87 2.39 -17.74
CA MET A 1 47.14 2.44 -16.45
C MET A 1 45.82 3.12 -16.71
N GLU A 2 44.79 2.34 -17.03
CA GLU A 2 43.42 2.85 -17.02
C GLU A 2 43.05 3.26 -15.60
N PRO A 3 42.34 4.37 -15.40
CA PRO A 3 41.86 4.74 -14.08
C PRO A 3 40.79 3.71 -13.68
N GLN A 4 41.08 2.91 -12.65
CA GLN A 4 40.08 2.10 -11.96
C GLN A 4 38.89 3.01 -11.62
N ARG A 5 37.77 2.85 -12.34
CA ARG A 5 36.47 3.38 -11.91
C ARG A 5 36.21 2.75 -10.55
N LYS A 6 36.31 3.55 -9.47
CA LYS A 6 35.77 3.19 -8.17
C LYS A 6 34.32 2.76 -8.41
N HIS A 7 34.02 1.48 -8.29
CA HIS A 7 32.64 1.00 -8.30
C HIS A 7 31.92 1.70 -7.16
N SER A 8 31.00 2.61 -7.51
CA SER A 8 30.19 3.33 -6.53
C SER A 8 29.36 2.33 -5.76
N THR A 9 29.55 2.26 -4.44
CA THR A 9 28.79 1.42 -3.50
C THR A 9 27.42 2.00 -3.16
N ALA A 10 26.99 3.08 -3.84
CA ALA A 10 25.71 3.72 -3.60
C ALA A 10 24.56 2.87 -4.19
N LEU A 11 23.58 2.54 -3.35
CA LEU A 11 22.37 1.80 -3.71
C LEU A 11 21.35 2.66 -4.47
N HIS A 12 21.46 3.98 -4.36
CA HIS A 12 20.70 4.93 -5.16
C HIS A 12 21.48 6.23 -5.40
N THR A 13 21.09 6.98 -6.42
CA THR A 13 21.56 8.36 -6.66
C THR A 13 20.38 9.32 -6.70
N CYS A 14 20.66 10.60 -6.46
CA CYS A 14 19.68 11.68 -6.50
C CYS A 14 20.26 12.81 -7.36
N HIS A 15 19.52 13.24 -8.38
CA HIS A 15 19.95 14.26 -9.33
C HIS A 15 18.86 15.35 -9.48
N PRO A 16 19.22 16.64 -9.39
CA PRO A 16 18.26 17.70 -9.66
C PRO A 16 17.84 17.70 -11.13
N CYS A 17 16.60 18.09 -11.42
CA CYS A 17 16.13 18.18 -12.80
C CYS A 17 16.94 19.20 -13.60
N ARG A 18 17.22 18.90 -14.88
CA ARG A 18 17.98 19.79 -15.77
C ARG A 18 17.32 21.16 -15.99
N ARG A 19 15.98 21.22 -15.92
CA ARG A 19 15.19 22.43 -16.19
C ARG A 19 14.97 23.33 -14.96
N THR A 20 15.60 23.01 -13.83
CA THR A 20 15.43 23.76 -12.57
C THR A 20 15.88 25.22 -12.69
N ILE A 21 17.05 25.49 -13.29
CA ILE A 21 17.55 26.87 -13.44
C ILE A 21 16.65 27.72 -14.37
N PRO A 22 16.29 27.27 -15.59
CA PRO A 22 15.33 27.99 -16.42
C PRO A 22 13.99 28.26 -15.73
N TYR A 23 13.47 27.29 -14.97
CA TYR A 23 12.21 27.47 -14.25
C TYR A 23 12.32 28.51 -13.13
N ARG A 24 13.43 28.54 -12.38
CA ARG A 24 13.66 29.56 -11.34
C ARG A 24 13.66 30.97 -11.93
N ILE A 25 14.29 31.16 -13.10
CA ILE A 25 14.28 32.44 -13.81
C ILE A 25 12.84 32.82 -14.20
N TYR A 26 12.10 31.89 -14.81
CA TYR A 26 10.68 32.09 -15.13
C TYR A 26 9.84 32.47 -13.90
N ALA A 27 10.05 31.79 -12.77
CA ALA A 27 9.32 32.06 -11.53
C ALA A 27 9.55 33.49 -11.02
N VAL A 28 10.77 34.03 -11.14
CA VAL A 28 11.07 35.43 -10.79
C VAL A 28 10.32 36.40 -11.70
N PHE A 29 10.32 36.18 -13.01
CA PHE A 29 9.55 37.03 -13.94
C PHE A 29 8.05 37.00 -13.64
N HIS A 30 7.50 35.81 -13.36
CA HIS A 30 6.10 35.66 -13.01
C HIS A 30 5.75 36.36 -11.68
N LEU A 31 6.63 36.27 -10.68
CA LEU A 31 6.49 36.98 -9.41
C LEU A 31 6.43 38.50 -9.61
N CYS A 32 7.30 39.08 -10.45
CA CYS A 32 7.24 40.49 -10.79
C CYS A 32 5.90 40.89 -11.39
N GLY A 33 5.33 40.04 -12.26
CA GLY A 33 3.99 40.24 -12.83
C GLY A 33 2.89 40.25 -11.77
N ILE A 34 2.93 39.29 -10.82
CA ILE A 34 1.99 39.25 -9.69
C ILE A 34 2.10 40.51 -8.85
N ILE A 35 3.32 40.97 -8.51
CA ILE A 35 3.54 42.19 -7.72
C ILE A 35 2.99 43.42 -8.45
N ALA A 36 3.24 43.54 -9.76
CA ALA A 36 2.71 44.65 -10.56
C ALA A 36 1.17 44.66 -10.61
N LEU A 37 0.56 43.47 -10.73
CA LEU A 37 -0.89 43.32 -10.67
C LEU A 37 -1.44 43.74 -9.30
N MET A 38 -0.84 43.25 -8.21
CA MET A 38 -1.24 43.62 -6.84
C MET A 38 -1.15 45.13 -6.62
N TYR A 39 -0.07 45.75 -7.09
CA TYR A 39 0.09 47.21 -7.03
C TYR A 39 -1.01 47.94 -7.79
N HIS A 40 -1.37 47.48 -8.99
CA HIS A 40 -2.45 48.06 -9.78
C HIS A 40 -3.80 48.00 -9.06
N HIS A 41 -4.14 46.87 -8.44
CA HIS A 41 -5.38 46.75 -7.67
C HIS A 41 -5.43 47.66 -6.45
N VAL A 42 -4.33 47.76 -5.70
CA VAL A 42 -4.24 48.67 -4.54
C VAL A 42 -4.38 50.13 -5.01
N HIS A 43 -3.70 50.51 -6.08
CA HIS A 43 -3.81 51.85 -6.65
C HIS A 43 -5.22 52.15 -7.17
N SER A 44 -5.88 51.19 -7.82
CA SER A 44 -7.25 51.30 -8.28
C SER A 44 -8.24 51.43 -7.11
N LEU A 45 -8.02 50.71 -6.01
CA LEU A 45 -8.85 50.78 -4.82
C LEU A 45 -8.83 52.17 -4.16
N VAL A 46 -7.68 52.84 -4.22
CA VAL A 46 -7.52 54.21 -3.70
C VAL A 46 -8.18 55.26 -4.60
N ASN A 47 -8.23 55.03 -5.91
CA ASN A 47 -8.61 56.05 -6.90
C ASN A 47 -9.98 55.84 -7.58
N ALA A 48 -10.61 54.66 -7.45
CA ALA A 48 -11.82 54.32 -8.18
C ALA A 48 -13.09 54.30 -7.32
N ASN A 49 -14.23 54.66 -7.92
CA ASN A 49 -15.54 54.68 -7.26
C ASN A 49 -16.16 53.28 -7.04
N ASN A 50 -15.69 52.25 -7.76
CA ASN A 50 -16.23 50.88 -7.70
C ASN A 50 -15.43 50.00 -6.74
N THR A 51 -15.38 50.39 -5.46
CA THR A 51 -14.55 49.76 -4.42
C THR A 51 -14.85 48.28 -4.20
N LEU A 52 -16.14 47.88 -4.25
CA LEU A 52 -16.55 46.48 -4.01
C LEU A 52 -15.98 45.51 -5.05
N ILE A 53 -16.10 45.83 -6.35
CA ILE A 53 -15.61 44.96 -7.43
C ILE A 53 -14.09 44.86 -7.37
N THR A 54 -13.40 45.98 -7.16
CA THR A 54 -11.94 46.01 -7.01
C THR A 54 -11.47 45.19 -5.81
N CYS A 55 -12.18 45.24 -4.68
CA CYS A 55 -11.90 44.39 -3.51
C CYS A 55 -12.06 42.91 -3.82
N LEU A 56 -13.14 42.51 -4.52
CA LEU A 56 -13.38 41.11 -4.87
C LEU A 56 -12.32 40.57 -5.84
N LEU A 57 -11.91 41.37 -6.83
CA LEU A 57 -10.82 41.01 -7.74
C LEU A 57 -9.48 40.89 -7.00
N LEU A 58 -9.15 41.85 -6.13
CA LEU A 58 -7.95 41.80 -5.31
C LEU A 58 -7.92 40.54 -4.44
N LEU A 59 -9.04 40.20 -3.79
CA LEU A 59 -9.13 38.98 -2.98
C LEU A 59 -8.93 37.73 -3.83
N SER A 60 -9.57 37.65 -5.00
CA SER A 60 -9.38 36.55 -5.95
C SER A 60 -7.91 36.40 -6.35
N ASP A 61 -7.25 37.49 -6.70
CA ASP A 61 -5.85 37.45 -7.14
C ASP A 61 -4.87 37.16 -6.00
N ILE A 62 -5.17 37.56 -4.75
CA ILE A 62 -4.40 37.13 -3.57
C ILE A 62 -4.48 35.60 -3.41
N VAL A 63 -5.68 35.03 -3.56
CA VAL A 63 -5.86 33.57 -3.48
C VAL A 63 -5.12 32.87 -4.62
N LEU A 64 -5.20 33.39 -5.85
CA LEU A 64 -4.46 32.87 -7.01
C LEU A 64 -2.94 32.97 -6.82
N ALA A 65 -2.44 34.09 -6.30
CA ALA A 65 -1.03 34.29 -5.99
C ALA A 65 -0.53 33.31 -4.93
N PHE A 66 -1.34 33.05 -3.89
CA PHE A 66 -1.03 32.04 -2.88
C PHE A 66 -0.99 30.62 -3.45
N MET A 67 -1.97 30.23 -4.27
CA MET A 67 -1.97 28.93 -4.98
C MET A 67 -0.78 28.78 -5.92
N TRP A 68 -0.40 29.86 -6.62
CA TRP A 68 0.80 29.88 -7.46
C TRP A 68 2.08 29.73 -6.63
N ALA A 69 2.23 30.45 -5.53
CA ALA A 69 3.41 30.40 -4.68
C ALA A 69 3.63 29.00 -4.09
N THR A 70 2.56 28.40 -3.57
CA THR A 70 2.57 27.03 -3.03
C THR A 70 2.94 26.00 -4.11
N THR A 71 2.35 26.10 -5.30
CA THR A 71 2.69 25.19 -6.43
C THR A 71 4.12 25.39 -6.93
N THR A 72 4.58 26.64 -7.00
CA THR A 72 5.93 27.02 -7.45
C THR A 72 7.00 26.45 -6.52
N SER A 73 6.74 26.40 -5.21
CA SER A 73 7.69 25.84 -4.24
C SER A 73 8.15 24.42 -4.62
N LEU A 74 7.24 23.58 -5.13
CA LEU A 74 7.53 22.21 -5.59
C LEU A 74 8.36 22.16 -6.88
N ARG A 75 8.45 23.26 -7.61
CA ARG A 75 9.15 23.36 -8.88
C ARG A 75 10.51 24.05 -8.74
N LEU A 76 10.82 24.60 -7.56
CA LEU A 76 12.11 25.26 -7.30
C LEU A 76 13.26 24.26 -7.16
N ASN A 77 13.02 23.05 -6.67
CA ASN A 77 14.08 22.04 -6.51
C ASN A 77 13.63 20.61 -6.81
N PRO A 78 13.01 20.31 -7.96
CA PRO A 78 12.60 18.94 -8.26
C PRO A 78 13.81 18.02 -8.44
N VAL A 79 13.72 16.80 -7.90
CA VAL A 79 14.77 15.79 -7.93
C VAL A 79 14.27 14.49 -8.55
N HIS A 80 15.17 13.79 -9.23
CA HIS A 80 14.96 12.42 -9.68
C HIS A 80 15.94 11.49 -8.96
N ARG A 81 15.42 10.34 -8.54
CA ARG A 81 16.23 9.28 -7.97
C ARG A 81 16.40 8.14 -8.97
N THR A 82 17.48 7.40 -8.82
CA THR A 82 17.74 6.18 -9.59
C THR A 82 18.25 5.13 -8.62
N GLU A 83 17.56 4.00 -8.55
CA GLU A 83 17.89 2.86 -7.71
C GLU A 83 18.77 1.86 -8.46
N TYR A 84 19.62 1.14 -7.72
CA TYR A 84 20.51 0.11 -8.24
C TYR A 84 20.35 -1.20 -7.46
N PRO A 85 19.19 -1.88 -7.55
CA PRO A 85 18.95 -3.12 -6.81
C PRO A 85 19.96 -4.23 -7.19
N GLU A 86 20.54 -4.20 -8.39
CA GLU A 86 21.59 -5.15 -8.79
C GLU A 86 22.88 -5.03 -7.97
N LYS A 87 23.10 -3.91 -7.27
CA LYS A 87 24.29 -3.66 -6.45
C LYS A 87 24.12 -4.07 -5.00
N TYR A 88 23.04 -4.77 -4.65
CA TYR A 88 22.91 -5.30 -3.30
C TYR A 88 24.07 -6.22 -2.94
N ALA A 89 24.84 -5.79 -1.94
CA ALA A 89 25.86 -6.62 -1.32
C ALA A 89 25.26 -7.68 -0.38
N ALA A 90 24.06 -7.41 0.14
CA ALA A 90 23.33 -8.30 1.05
C ALA A 90 22.74 -9.47 0.26
N LYS A 91 22.95 -10.69 0.74
CA LYS A 91 22.36 -11.87 0.10
C LYS A 91 20.85 -11.90 0.40
N PRO A 92 20.02 -12.59 -0.40
CA PRO A 92 18.58 -12.70 -0.12
C PRO A 92 18.25 -13.16 1.31
N GLU A 93 19.14 -13.92 1.94
CA GLU A 93 19.04 -14.39 3.33
C GLU A 93 19.13 -13.25 4.36
N ASP A 94 19.70 -12.10 4.02
CA ASP A 94 19.84 -10.93 4.90
C ASP A 94 18.69 -9.92 4.77
N PHE A 95 17.81 -10.11 3.78
CA PHE A 95 16.69 -9.22 3.57
C PHE A 95 15.77 -9.12 4.81
N PRO A 96 15.25 -7.94 5.17
CA PRO A 96 14.30 -7.82 6.28
C PRO A 96 12.98 -8.56 5.99
N LYS A 97 12.19 -8.89 7.02
CA LYS A 97 10.82 -9.37 6.79
C LYS A 97 9.94 -8.23 6.25
N LEU A 98 8.95 -8.57 5.43
CA LEU A 98 8.00 -7.67 4.80
C LEU A 98 6.57 -8.12 5.11
N ASP A 99 5.79 -7.25 5.74
CA ASP A 99 4.34 -7.43 5.83
C ASP A 99 3.66 -6.61 4.74
N VAL A 100 2.68 -7.19 4.04
CA VAL A 100 1.85 -6.50 3.05
C VAL A 100 0.42 -6.42 3.58
N PHE A 101 -0.13 -5.21 3.67
CA PHE A 101 -1.47 -4.93 4.16
C PHE A 101 -2.37 -4.55 2.99
N ILE A 102 -3.37 -5.38 2.71
CA ILE A 102 -4.40 -5.13 1.70
C ILE A 102 -5.71 -4.87 2.43
N CYS A 103 -6.35 -3.74 2.16
CA CYS A 103 -7.65 -3.41 2.75
C CYS A 103 -8.78 -3.60 1.73
N THR A 104 -9.89 -4.18 2.16
CA THR A 104 -11.16 -4.21 1.43
C THR A 104 -12.33 -3.92 2.38
N ALA A 105 -13.39 -3.33 1.87
CA ALA A 105 -14.50 -2.79 2.64
C ALA A 105 -15.86 -3.47 2.38
N ASP A 106 -16.12 -3.93 1.16
CA ASP A 106 -17.43 -4.47 0.79
C ASP A 106 -17.32 -5.37 -0.46
N PRO A 107 -17.73 -6.64 -0.39
CA PRO A 107 -17.56 -7.60 -1.50
C PRO A 107 -18.37 -7.25 -2.75
N TYR A 108 -19.41 -6.41 -2.65
CA TYR A 108 -20.22 -6.04 -3.82
C TYR A 108 -19.69 -4.77 -4.50
N LYS A 109 -19.00 -3.90 -3.76
CA LYS A 109 -18.35 -2.70 -4.32
C LYS A 109 -16.92 -2.98 -4.77
N GLU A 110 -16.26 -3.88 -4.05
CA GLU A 110 -14.89 -4.34 -4.28
C GLU A 110 -14.96 -5.87 -4.45
N PRO A 111 -15.21 -6.36 -5.68
CA PRO A 111 -15.41 -7.78 -5.92
C PRO A 111 -14.29 -8.65 -5.35
N PRO A 112 -14.57 -9.79 -4.70
CA PRO A 112 -13.53 -10.63 -4.09
C PRO A 112 -12.43 -11.05 -5.06
N MET A 113 -12.74 -11.25 -6.34
CA MET A 113 -11.74 -11.56 -7.37
C MET A 113 -10.71 -10.43 -7.57
N MET A 114 -11.08 -9.17 -7.37
CA MET A 114 -10.15 -8.05 -7.41
C MET A 114 -9.11 -8.17 -6.27
N VAL A 115 -9.60 -8.45 -5.05
CA VAL A 115 -8.77 -8.68 -3.86
C VAL A 115 -7.83 -9.86 -4.08
N VAL A 116 -8.33 -10.96 -4.66
CA VAL A 116 -7.56 -12.16 -4.98
C VAL A 116 -6.42 -11.86 -5.95
N ASN A 117 -6.69 -11.13 -7.03
CA ASN A 117 -5.66 -10.76 -8.02
C ASN A 117 -4.56 -9.89 -7.40
N THR A 118 -4.92 -8.92 -6.56
CA THR A 118 -3.97 -8.10 -5.83
C THR A 118 -3.14 -8.91 -4.84
N ALA A 119 -3.77 -9.82 -4.07
CA ALA A 119 -3.06 -10.70 -3.15
C ALA A 119 -2.07 -11.63 -3.86
N LEU A 120 -2.49 -12.27 -4.96
CA LEU A 120 -1.64 -13.18 -5.74
C LEU A 120 -0.46 -12.43 -6.37
N SER A 121 -0.67 -11.21 -6.86
CA SER A 121 0.39 -10.36 -7.42
C SER A 121 1.51 -10.09 -6.41
N VAL A 122 1.17 -9.73 -5.17
CA VAL A 122 2.17 -9.38 -4.14
C VAL A 122 2.76 -10.60 -3.44
N MET A 123 2.03 -11.71 -3.35
CA MET A 123 2.61 -12.99 -2.91
C MET A 123 3.69 -13.47 -3.88
N ALA A 124 3.58 -13.07 -5.15
CA ALA A 124 4.52 -13.45 -6.18
C ALA A 124 5.73 -12.52 -6.30
N TYR A 125 6.04 -11.63 -5.35
CA TYR A 125 7.24 -10.78 -5.46
C TYR A 125 8.55 -11.56 -5.61
N GLU A 126 9.56 -10.93 -6.23
CA GLU A 126 10.96 -11.40 -6.23
C GLU A 126 11.60 -11.11 -4.87
N TYR A 127 11.16 -11.88 -3.89
CA TYR A 127 11.63 -11.85 -2.53
C TYR A 127 11.62 -13.28 -1.96
N PRO A 128 12.42 -13.58 -0.93
CA PRO A 128 12.30 -14.84 -0.22
C PRO A 128 10.87 -15.04 0.30
N SER A 129 10.21 -16.11 -0.13
CA SER A 129 8.79 -16.37 0.20
C SER A 129 8.55 -16.38 1.71
N HIS A 130 9.47 -16.96 2.48
CA HIS A 130 9.40 -17.05 3.94
C HIS A 130 9.47 -15.69 4.67
N LYS A 131 9.86 -14.61 3.97
CA LYS A 131 9.96 -13.26 4.53
C LYS A 131 8.75 -12.38 4.19
N ILE A 132 7.89 -12.82 3.27
CA ILE A 132 6.67 -12.11 2.94
C ILE A 132 5.52 -12.68 3.76
N SER A 133 4.75 -11.80 4.38
CA SER A 133 3.45 -12.13 4.97
C SER A 133 2.39 -11.16 4.49
N VAL A 134 1.38 -11.68 3.81
CA VAL A 134 0.28 -10.89 3.24
C VAL A 134 -0.93 -10.97 4.18
N TYR A 135 -1.39 -9.82 4.63
CA TYR A 135 -2.56 -9.63 5.47
C TYR A 135 -3.65 -8.96 4.65
N VAL A 136 -4.79 -9.62 4.52
CA VAL A 136 -5.98 -9.05 3.90
C VAL A 136 -6.95 -8.67 5.01
N SER A 137 -7.14 -7.36 5.21
CA SER A 137 -8.12 -6.80 6.13
C SER A 137 -9.45 -6.60 5.42
N ASP A 138 -10.47 -7.36 5.85
CA ASP A 138 -11.84 -7.26 5.39
C ASP A 138 -12.69 -6.49 6.40
N ASP A 139 -12.91 -5.21 6.12
CA ASP A 139 -13.76 -4.33 6.93
C ASP A 139 -15.25 -4.64 6.72
N GLY A 140 -15.62 -5.40 5.70
CA GLY A 140 -16.99 -5.89 5.50
C GLY A 140 -17.32 -7.11 6.35
N GLY A 141 -16.30 -7.87 6.77
CA GLY A 141 -16.46 -9.14 7.46
C GLY A 141 -17.23 -10.15 6.61
N SER A 142 -16.93 -10.23 5.32
CA SER A 142 -17.66 -11.04 4.34
C SER A 142 -17.13 -12.46 4.27
N SER A 143 -18.04 -13.43 4.39
CA SER A 143 -17.73 -14.84 4.12
C SER A 143 -17.30 -15.07 2.67
N LEU A 144 -17.79 -14.26 1.72
CA LEU A 144 -17.46 -14.33 0.30
C LEU A 144 -15.98 -13.98 0.06
N THR A 145 -15.48 -12.94 0.73
CA THR A 145 -14.07 -12.53 0.65
C THR A 145 -13.16 -13.60 1.23
N LEU A 146 -13.53 -14.17 2.39
CA LEU A 146 -12.80 -15.28 2.99
C LEU A 146 -12.75 -16.50 2.05
N PHE A 147 -13.89 -16.88 1.47
CA PHE A 147 -13.97 -17.98 0.51
C PHE A 147 -13.08 -17.75 -0.72
N ALA A 148 -13.13 -16.55 -1.30
CA ALA A 148 -12.28 -16.21 -2.45
C ALA A 148 -10.78 -16.32 -2.12
N LEU A 149 -10.36 -15.89 -0.93
CA LEU A 149 -8.96 -16.02 -0.49
C LEU A 149 -8.57 -17.47 -0.20
N MET A 150 -9.50 -18.31 0.26
CA MET A 150 -9.26 -19.75 0.41
C MET A 150 -9.01 -20.43 -0.95
N GLU A 151 -9.81 -20.09 -1.95
CA GLU A 151 -9.61 -20.56 -3.32
C GLU A 151 -8.29 -20.02 -3.91
N ALA A 152 -7.99 -18.75 -3.67
CA ALA A 152 -6.71 -18.15 -4.07
C ALA A 152 -5.51 -18.85 -3.43
N ALA A 153 -5.60 -19.24 -2.16
CA ALA A 153 -4.54 -19.99 -1.48
C ALA A 153 -4.28 -21.34 -2.18
N LYS A 154 -5.32 -22.03 -2.67
CA LYS A 154 -5.17 -23.26 -3.47
C LYS A 154 -4.49 -22.97 -4.80
N PHE A 155 -4.97 -21.98 -5.55
CA PHE A 155 -4.42 -21.60 -6.85
C PHE A 155 -2.98 -21.09 -6.76
N SER A 156 -2.63 -20.37 -5.68
CA SER A 156 -1.29 -19.81 -5.46
C SER A 156 -0.18 -20.87 -5.53
N LYS A 157 -0.46 -22.10 -5.10
CA LYS A 157 0.50 -23.22 -5.10
C LYS A 157 0.99 -23.56 -6.51
N HIS A 158 0.21 -23.26 -7.53
CA HIS A 158 0.56 -23.45 -8.93
C HIS A 158 1.04 -22.14 -9.57
N TRP A 159 0.38 -21.03 -9.26
CA TRP A 159 0.67 -19.71 -9.82
C TRP A 159 2.03 -19.14 -9.40
N LEU A 160 2.37 -19.16 -8.10
CA LEU A 160 3.60 -18.50 -7.62
C LEU A 160 4.87 -19.16 -8.18
N PRO A 161 5.01 -20.51 -8.19
CA PRO A 161 6.16 -21.16 -8.82
C PRO A 161 6.24 -20.87 -10.31
N PHE A 162 5.10 -20.91 -11.02
CA PHE A 162 5.04 -20.58 -12.44
C PHE A 162 5.57 -19.17 -12.72
N CYS A 163 5.13 -18.16 -11.96
CA CYS A 163 5.60 -16.79 -12.11
C CYS A 163 7.11 -16.66 -11.94
N LYS A 164 7.66 -17.34 -10.91
CA LYS A 164 9.10 -17.30 -10.61
C LYS A 164 9.92 -18.03 -11.68
N ASN A 165 9.49 -19.22 -12.10
CA ASN A 165 10.22 -20.04 -13.08
C ASN A 165 10.21 -19.43 -14.48
N ASN A 166 9.14 -18.73 -14.85
CA ASN A 166 8.97 -18.13 -16.17
C ASN A 166 9.29 -16.62 -16.21
N ASN A 167 9.83 -16.05 -15.11
CA ASN A 167 10.16 -14.62 -15.00
C ASN A 167 9.00 -13.68 -15.41
N VAL A 168 7.78 -14.06 -15.04
CA VAL A 168 6.57 -13.28 -15.36
C VAL A 168 6.70 -11.89 -14.72
N GLN A 169 6.46 -10.85 -15.52
CA GLN A 169 6.53 -9.46 -15.04
C GLN A 169 5.23 -9.07 -14.34
N ASP A 170 4.10 -9.07 -15.06
CA ASP A 170 2.78 -8.82 -14.48
C ASP A 170 2.26 -10.08 -13.79
N ARG A 171 2.41 -10.14 -12.45
CA ARG A 171 2.05 -11.33 -11.65
C ARG A 171 0.61 -11.33 -11.13
N SER A 172 -0.20 -10.36 -11.57
CA SER A 172 -1.66 -10.37 -11.40
C SER A 172 -2.28 -11.30 -12.46
N PRO A 173 -2.94 -12.41 -12.09
CA PRO A 173 -3.49 -13.35 -13.06
C PRO A 173 -4.45 -12.73 -14.08
N GLU A 174 -5.38 -11.87 -13.65
CA GLU A 174 -6.32 -11.18 -14.55
C GLU A 174 -5.58 -10.36 -15.61
N VAL A 175 -4.51 -9.67 -15.22
CA VAL A 175 -3.72 -8.82 -16.13
C VAL A 175 -2.89 -9.68 -17.08
N TYR A 176 -2.25 -10.73 -16.54
CA TYR A 176 -1.45 -11.65 -17.33
C TYR A 176 -2.30 -12.35 -18.42
N PHE A 177 -3.44 -12.93 -18.04
CA PHE A 177 -4.31 -13.67 -18.95
C PHE A 177 -5.19 -12.79 -19.86
N SER A 178 -5.36 -11.51 -19.56
CA SER A 178 -6.03 -10.55 -20.45
C SER A 178 -5.11 -9.97 -21.53
N SER A 179 -3.79 -10.05 -21.34
CA SER A 179 -2.83 -9.60 -22.33
C SER A 179 -2.91 -10.44 -23.62
N LYS A 180 -2.97 -9.77 -24.78
CA LYS A 180 -3.16 -10.43 -26.10
C LYS A 180 -1.86 -11.05 -26.67
N SER A 181 -0.86 -11.39 -25.84
CA SER A 181 0.44 -11.88 -26.32
C SER A 181 0.52 -13.40 -26.43
N HIS A 182 0.54 -13.88 -27.69
CA HIS A 182 1.23 -15.02 -28.33
C HIS A 182 1.44 -16.34 -27.56
N SER A 183 1.10 -17.45 -28.25
CA SER A 183 1.26 -18.88 -27.90
C SER A 183 1.69 -19.14 -26.46
N TRP A 184 0.71 -19.29 -25.58
CA TRP A 184 0.96 -19.78 -24.23
C TRP A 184 1.54 -21.19 -24.28
N SER A 185 2.41 -21.51 -23.33
CA SER A 185 2.80 -22.90 -23.10
C SER A 185 1.59 -23.69 -22.60
N ASP A 186 1.60 -25.01 -22.79
CA ASP A 186 0.56 -25.90 -22.26
C ASP A 186 0.38 -25.73 -20.74
N GLU A 187 1.46 -25.43 -20.01
CA GLU A 187 1.41 -25.11 -18.58
C GLU A 187 0.61 -23.82 -18.29
N ALA A 188 0.84 -22.77 -19.08
CA ALA A 188 0.11 -21.50 -18.95
C ALA A 188 -1.37 -21.63 -19.35
N GLU A 189 -1.70 -22.46 -20.34
CA GLU A 189 -3.08 -22.76 -20.71
C GLU A 189 -3.81 -23.54 -19.60
N ASN A 190 -3.15 -24.55 -19.02
CA ASN A 190 -3.69 -25.28 -17.87
C ASN A 190 -3.92 -24.35 -16.67
N LEU A 191 -2.97 -23.46 -16.38
CA LEU A 191 -3.12 -22.45 -15.32
C LEU A 191 -4.26 -21.48 -15.59
N LYS A 192 -4.46 -21.09 -16.85
CA LYS A 192 -5.61 -20.26 -17.22
C LYS A 192 -6.92 -21.00 -16.95
N MET A 193 -7.03 -22.26 -17.35
CA MET A 193 -8.23 -23.05 -17.06
C MET A 193 -8.50 -23.12 -15.56
N MET A 194 -7.47 -23.35 -14.73
CA MET A 194 -7.60 -23.32 -13.27
C MET A 194 -8.01 -21.95 -12.73
N TYR A 195 -7.49 -20.87 -13.31
CA TYR A 195 -7.84 -19.50 -12.93
C TYR A 195 -9.30 -19.17 -13.26
N GLU A 196 -9.76 -19.48 -14.47
CA GLU A 196 -11.14 -19.24 -14.91
C GLU A 196 -12.14 -20.10 -14.10
N ASP A 197 -11.77 -21.34 -13.78
CA ASP A 197 -12.55 -22.23 -12.93
C ASP A 197 -12.67 -21.70 -11.49
N MET A 198 -11.56 -21.20 -10.91
CA MET A 198 -11.58 -20.49 -9.62
C MET A 198 -12.45 -19.23 -9.69
N LYS A 199 -12.27 -18.40 -10.73
CA LYS A 199 -13.01 -17.16 -10.93
C LYS A 199 -14.51 -17.41 -11.01
N SER A 200 -14.92 -18.38 -11.83
CA SER A 200 -16.32 -18.81 -11.97
C SER A 200 -16.93 -19.27 -10.64
N ARG A 201 -16.21 -20.08 -9.84
CA ARG A 201 -16.68 -20.48 -8.51
C ARG A 201 -16.88 -19.29 -7.57
N VAL A 202 -15.92 -18.37 -7.54
CA VAL A 202 -15.99 -17.19 -6.67
C VAL A 202 -17.13 -16.27 -7.10
N GLU A 203 -17.27 -16.00 -8.40
CA GLU A 203 -18.36 -15.17 -8.94
C GLU A 203 -19.72 -15.81 -8.67
N HIS A 204 -19.86 -17.12 -8.86
CA HIS A 204 -21.09 -17.85 -8.53
C HIS A 204 -21.48 -17.72 -7.04
N VAL A 205 -20.50 -17.83 -6.13
CA VAL A 205 -20.74 -17.67 -4.68
C VAL A 205 -21.10 -16.23 -4.32
N VAL A 206 -20.55 -15.24 -5.04
CA VAL A 206 -20.91 -13.83 -4.86
C VAL A 206 -22.34 -13.57 -5.34
N GLU A 207 -22.73 -14.15 -6.48
CA GLU A 207 -24.09 -14.07 -7.02
C GLU A 207 -25.12 -14.77 -6.13
N SER A 208 -24.79 -15.95 -5.59
CA SER A 208 -25.66 -16.68 -4.66
C SER A 208 -25.78 -15.99 -3.29
N GLY A 209 -24.78 -15.17 -2.93
CA GLY A 209 -24.70 -14.46 -1.65
C GLY A 209 -24.44 -15.35 -0.44
N LYS A 210 -24.21 -16.65 -0.64
CA LYS A 210 -23.93 -17.62 0.42
C LYS A 210 -22.88 -18.64 0.01
N VAL A 211 -22.00 -18.96 0.94
CA VAL A 211 -21.02 -20.05 0.77
C VAL A 211 -21.72 -21.36 1.11
N GLU A 212 -22.02 -22.18 0.11
CA GLU A 212 -22.60 -23.50 0.36
C GLU A 212 -21.55 -24.47 0.91
N THR A 213 -21.97 -25.38 1.79
CA THR A 213 -21.08 -26.37 2.42
C THR A 213 -20.41 -27.30 1.40
N ALA A 214 -21.02 -27.50 0.23
CA ALA A 214 -20.46 -28.31 -0.86
C ALA A 214 -19.14 -27.75 -1.41
N PHE A 215 -18.91 -26.43 -1.33
CA PHE A 215 -17.66 -25.82 -1.79
C PHE A 215 -16.54 -25.89 -0.74
N ILE A 216 -16.85 -26.29 0.49
CA ILE A 216 -15.90 -26.39 1.59
C ILE A 216 -15.32 -27.80 1.61
N ALA A 217 -14.38 -28.09 0.70
CA ALA A 217 -13.71 -29.40 0.63
C ALA A 217 -12.78 -29.71 1.82
N CYS A 218 -12.65 -28.81 2.81
CA CYS A 218 -11.71 -28.94 3.92
C CYS A 218 -12.42 -28.79 5.27
N ASP A 219 -12.50 -29.90 6.01
CA ASP A 219 -13.08 -29.99 7.36
C ASP A 219 -12.50 -28.96 8.36
N GLN A 220 -11.29 -28.47 8.10
CA GLN A 220 -10.61 -27.50 8.98
C GLN A 220 -11.20 -26.07 8.89
N PHE A 221 -11.93 -25.76 7.83
CA PHE A 221 -12.50 -24.42 7.60
C PHE A 221 -14.03 -24.39 7.60
N SER A 222 -14.71 -25.54 7.63
CA SER A 222 -16.19 -25.61 7.68
C SER A 222 -16.76 -24.88 8.89
N CYS A 223 -16.18 -25.10 10.07
CA CYS A 223 -16.61 -24.46 11.32
C CYS A 223 -16.39 -22.94 11.36
N VAL A 224 -15.61 -22.38 10.43
CA VAL A 224 -15.38 -20.93 10.36
C VAL A 224 -16.60 -20.22 9.79
N PHE A 225 -17.28 -20.84 8.83
CA PHE A 225 -18.45 -20.26 8.20
C PHE A 225 -19.68 -20.24 9.13
N ASP A 226 -19.69 -21.08 10.16
CA ASP A 226 -20.72 -21.07 11.21
C ASP A 226 -20.74 -19.76 12.03
N LEU A 227 -19.68 -18.93 11.94
CA LEU A 227 -19.63 -17.61 12.58
C LEU A 227 -20.64 -16.62 11.96
N TRP A 228 -21.01 -16.80 10.69
CA TRP A 228 -21.96 -15.94 9.98
C TRP A 228 -23.41 -16.34 10.28
N THR A 229 -23.81 -16.14 11.54
CA THR A 229 -25.20 -16.30 12.01
C THR A 229 -26.07 -15.10 11.63
N ASP A 230 -27.40 -15.20 11.82
CA ASP A 230 -28.35 -14.09 11.57
C ASP A 230 -28.05 -12.80 12.36
N LYS A 231 -27.26 -12.90 13.44
CA LYS A 231 -26.83 -11.74 14.24
C LYS A 231 -25.58 -11.06 13.69
N PHE A 232 -24.84 -11.72 12.80
CA PHE A 232 -23.63 -11.19 12.21
C PHE A 232 -23.99 -10.07 11.22
N THR A 233 -23.44 -8.88 11.44
CA THR A 233 -23.62 -7.77 10.50
C THR A 233 -22.30 -7.07 10.25
N ARG A 234 -22.14 -6.37 9.13
CA ARG A 234 -20.95 -5.56 8.80
C ARG A 234 -20.57 -4.48 9.84
N HIS A 235 -21.44 -4.23 10.81
CA HIS A 235 -21.27 -3.22 11.87
C HIS A 235 -21.22 -3.84 13.27
N ASP A 236 -21.44 -5.14 13.39
CA ASP A 236 -21.59 -5.85 14.66
C ASP A 236 -21.22 -7.32 14.47
N HIS A 237 -19.95 -7.63 14.76
CA HIS A 237 -19.40 -8.97 14.63
C HIS A 237 -18.09 -9.14 15.41
N PRO A 238 -17.77 -10.37 15.86
CA PRO A 238 -16.51 -10.63 16.55
C PRO A 238 -15.31 -10.54 15.59
N THR A 239 -14.11 -10.49 16.17
CA THR A 239 -12.85 -10.61 15.41
C THR A 239 -12.74 -11.99 14.75
N ILE A 240 -12.38 -12.03 13.47
CA ILE A 240 -12.06 -13.24 12.72
C ILE A 240 -10.62 -13.12 12.20
N ILE A 241 -9.73 -14.03 12.62
CA ILE A 241 -8.37 -14.14 12.08
C ILE A 241 -8.18 -15.57 11.59
N LYS A 242 -7.77 -15.73 10.32
CA LYS A 242 -7.49 -17.04 9.74
C LYS A 242 -6.20 -17.03 8.96
N VAL A 243 -5.31 -17.96 9.30
CA VAL A 243 -4.09 -18.23 8.53
C VAL A 243 -4.46 -19.23 7.43
N LEU A 244 -4.67 -18.73 6.22
CA LEU A 244 -5.09 -19.52 5.06
C LEU A 244 -3.93 -20.29 4.45
N GLN A 245 -2.75 -19.68 4.52
CA GLN A 245 -1.52 -20.27 4.01
C GLN A 245 -0.38 -19.97 4.96
N HIS A 246 0.41 -21.00 5.25
CA HIS A 246 1.57 -20.89 6.13
C HIS A 246 2.79 -21.50 5.47
N ASN A 247 3.91 -20.83 5.73
CA ASN A 247 5.22 -21.17 5.20
C ASN A 247 5.85 -22.40 5.88
N GLU A 248 5.24 -23.59 5.72
CA GLU A 248 5.76 -24.84 6.30
C GLU A 248 6.96 -25.42 5.51
N THR A 249 7.14 -25.03 4.25
CA THR A 249 8.18 -25.57 3.34
C THR A 249 9.09 -24.49 2.72
N GLU A 250 9.16 -23.28 3.28
CA GLU A 250 9.92 -22.11 2.75
C GLU A 250 9.54 -21.61 1.34
N MET A 251 8.65 -22.31 0.63
CA MET A 251 8.30 -21.99 -0.75
C MET A 251 7.19 -20.95 -0.90
N MET A 252 6.37 -20.74 0.13
CA MET A 252 5.14 -19.95 0.01
C MET A 252 5.03 -18.84 1.09
N PRO A 253 4.69 -17.60 0.71
CA PRO A 253 4.37 -16.55 1.67
C PRO A 253 3.20 -16.91 2.58
N ASN A 254 3.14 -16.31 3.76
CA ASN A 254 1.96 -16.42 4.60
C ASN A 254 0.81 -15.61 3.99
N LEU A 255 -0.41 -16.15 4.04
CA LEU A 255 -1.64 -15.43 3.72
C LEU A 255 -2.57 -15.47 4.92
N ILE A 256 -2.87 -14.29 5.48
CA ILE A 256 -3.67 -14.12 6.69
C ILE A 256 -4.89 -13.27 6.35
N TYR A 257 -6.08 -13.81 6.59
CA TYR A 257 -7.33 -13.07 6.59
C TYR A 257 -7.57 -12.46 7.98
N VAL A 258 -7.93 -11.18 8.01
CA VAL A 258 -8.25 -10.45 9.24
C VAL A 258 -9.55 -9.70 9.02
N SER A 259 -10.54 -9.95 9.87
CA SER A 259 -11.69 -9.07 10.05
C SER A 259 -11.71 -8.67 11.52
N ARG A 260 -11.50 -7.38 11.77
CA ARG A 260 -11.47 -6.82 13.13
C ARG A 260 -12.85 -6.85 13.76
N GLU A 261 -12.93 -6.87 15.08
CA GLU A 261 -14.21 -6.73 15.76
C GLU A 261 -14.89 -5.40 15.39
N LYS A 262 -16.19 -5.46 15.17
CA LYS A 262 -17.03 -4.29 15.02
C LYS A 262 -18.17 -4.34 16.01
N SER A 263 -18.51 -3.16 16.52
CA SER A 263 -19.65 -2.97 17.40
C SER A 263 -20.33 -1.65 17.06
N LYS A 264 -21.67 -1.62 17.14
CA LYS A 264 -22.47 -0.43 16.85
C LYS A 264 -22.18 0.75 17.80
N VAL A 265 -21.62 0.48 18.97
CA VAL A 265 -21.33 1.50 19.99
C VAL A 265 -19.92 2.09 19.88
N SER A 266 -19.04 1.49 19.07
CA SER A 266 -17.63 1.88 18.97
C SER A 266 -17.32 2.45 17.57
N PRO A 267 -16.74 3.66 17.47
CA PRO A 267 -16.31 4.18 16.18
C PRO A 267 -15.17 3.33 15.62
N HIS A 268 -15.25 2.98 14.34
CA HIS A 268 -14.27 2.07 13.72
C HIS A 268 -13.26 2.76 12.81
N HIS A 269 -13.39 4.06 12.51
CA HIS A 269 -12.39 4.83 11.74
C HIS A 269 -12.01 4.25 10.36
N PHE A 270 -12.94 3.54 9.70
CA PHE A 270 -12.78 3.03 8.32
C PHE A 270 -11.40 2.40 8.04
N LYS A 271 -10.75 2.76 6.93
CA LYS A 271 -9.44 2.26 6.49
C LYS A 271 -8.31 2.55 7.49
N ALA A 272 -8.32 3.71 8.14
CA ALA A 272 -7.28 4.06 9.12
C ALA A 272 -7.32 3.12 10.32
N GLY A 273 -8.52 2.85 10.86
CA GLY A 273 -8.69 1.88 11.93
C GLY A 273 -8.34 0.45 11.51
N ALA A 274 -8.66 0.05 10.26
CA ALA A 274 -8.31 -1.26 9.73
C ALA A 274 -6.77 -1.45 9.66
N LEU A 275 -6.05 -0.45 9.14
CA LEU A 275 -4.59 -0.46 9.09
C LEU A 275 -3.95 -0.43 10.49
N ASN A 276 -4.53 0.29 11.44
CA ASN A 276 -4.07 0.28 12.82
C ASN A 276 -4.26 -1.09 13.48
N THR A 277 -5.40 -1.75 13.24
CA THR A 277 -5.60 -3.13 13.68
C THR A 277 -4.59 -4.08 13.05
N LEU A 278 -4.35 -3.98 11.74
CA LEU A 278 -3.32 -4.78 11.07
C LEU A 278 -1.93 -4.54 11.65
N LEU A 279 -1.58 -3.29 11.97
CA LEU A 279 -0.29 -2.95 12.59
C LEU A 279 -0.10 -3.69 13.91
N ARG A 280 -1.15 -3.79 14.74
CA ARG A 280 -1.16 -4.53 16.01
C ARG A 280 -1.12 -6.05 15.80
N VAL A 281 -2.01 -6.58 14.96
CA VAL A 281 -2.10 -8.01 14.67
C VAL A 281 -0.78 -8.53 14.10
N SER A 282 -0.22 -7.84 13.11
CA SER A 282 1.04 -8.26 12.53
C SER A 282 2.22 -8.04 13.48
N ALA A 283 2.20 -7.05 14.38
CA ALA A 283 3.21 -6.94 15.45
C ALA A 283 3.21 -8.16 16.39
N VAL A 284 2.03 -8.75 16.64
CA VAL A 284 1.92 -10.00 17.41
C VAL A 284 2.43 -11.20 16.60
N MET A 285 2.05 -11.30 15.34
CA MET A 285 2.27 -12.50 14.51
C MET A 285 3.65 -12.55 13.85
N THR A 286 4.04 -11.55 13.05
CA THR A 286 5.26 -11.58 12.21
C THR A 286 6.27 -10.49 12.55
N ASN A 287 5.78 -9.37 13.07
CA ASN A 287 6.51 -8.15 13.44
C ASN A 287 7.55 -7.70 12.41
N SER A 288 7.17 -7.66 11.13
CA SER A 288 8.09 -7.30 10.05
C SER A 288 8.50 -5.82 10.12
N PRO A 289 9.78 -5.46 10.00
CA PRO A 289 10.24 -4.08 10.10
C PRO A 289 9.77 -3.19 8.94
N ILE A 290 9.44 -3.78 7.78
CA ILE A 290 8.90 -3.08 6.62
C ILE A 290 7.44 -3.50 6.43
N ILE A 291 6.59 -2.51 6.14
CA ILE A 291 5.16 -2.70 5.89
C ILE A 291 4.78 -2.05 4.57
N LEU A 292 4.22 -2.81 3.63
CA LEU A 292 3.63 -2.27 2.40
C LEU A 292 2.12 -2.13 2.58
N THR A 293 1.55 -0.94 2.34
CA THR A 293 0.09 -0.76 2.32
C THR A 293 -0.44 -0.68 0.89
N LEU A 294 -1.50 -1.44 0.60
CA LEU A 294 -2.17 -1.47 -0.70
C LEU A 294 -3.69 -1.43 -0.54
N ASP A 295 -4.33 -0.83 -1.53
CA ASP A 295 -5.76 -0.99 -1.77
C ASP A 295 -6.04 -2.28 -2.55
N CYS A 296 -7.25 -2.82 -2.43
CA CYS A 296 -7.62 -4.09 -3.07
C CYS A 296 -7.61 -4.05 -4.60
N ASP A 297 -7.69 -2.88 -5.21
CA ASP A 297 -7.64 -2.64 -6.65
C ASP A 297 -6.22 -2.34 -7.17
N MET A 298 -5.20 -2.40 -6.30
CA MET A 298 -3.83 -1.99 -6.59
C MET A 298 -2.86 -3.17 -6.55
N TYR A 299 -2.72 -3.87 -7.68
CA TYR A 299 -1.72 -4.91 -7.86
C TYR A 299 -0.34 -4.33 -8.19
N SER A 300 0.73 -5.13 -8.02
CA SER A 300 2.07 -4.71 -8.44
C SER A 300 2.35 -5.08 -9.89
N ASN A 301 2.75 -4.08 -10.68
CA ASN A 301 3.22 -4.23 -12.05
C ASN A 301 4.72 -4.53 -12.16
N ASN A 302 5.46 -4.49 -11.05
CA ASN A 302 6.88 -4.82 -11.01
C ASN A 302 7.16 -5.81 -9.86
N PRO A 303 7.62 -7.03 -10.15
CA PRO A 303 7.86 -8.02 -9.10
C PRO A 303 9.10 -7.69 -8.25
N THR A 304 9.97 -6.80 -8.72
CA THR A 304 11.17 -6.34 -7.99
C THR A 304 10.91 -5.08 -7.14
N ALA A 305 9.68 -4.57 -7.08
CA ALA A 305 9.35 -3.35 -6.32
C ALA A 305 9.87 -3.35 -4.86
N PRO A 306 9.81 -4.46 -4.09
CA PRO A 306 10.43 -4.52 -2.77
C PRO A 306 11.95 -4.29 -2.79
N LEU A 307 12.65 -4.79 -3.81
CA LEU A 307 14.10 -4.60 -3.97
C LEU A 307 14.43 -3.13 -4.24
N HIS A 308 13.61 -2.42 -5.01
CA HIS A 308 13.78 -0.97 -5.20
C HIS A 308 13.54 -0.20 -3.89
N ALA A 309 12.52 -0.57 -3.12
CA ALA A 309 12.25 0.06 -1.83
C ALA A 309 13.40 -0.14 -0.83
N LEU A 310 13.97 -1.35 -0.80
CA LEU A 310 15.13 -1.67 0.04
C LEU A 310 16.33 -0.76 -0.21
N CYS A 311 16.43 -0.10 -1.39
CA CYS A 311 17.64 0.67 -1.74
C CYS A 311 17.75 1.86 -0.81
N TYR A 312 16.60 2.31 -0.32
CA TYR A 312 16.46 3.37 0.64
C TYR A 312 16.50 2.88 2.09
N PHE A 313 15.82 1.76 2.41
CA PHE A 313 15.81 1.23 3.78
C PHE A 313 17.18 0.71 4.24
N LEU A 314 18.02 0.25 3.32
CA LEU A 314 19.33 -0.29 3.63
C LEU A 314 20.47 0.74 3.49
N ASP A 315 20.20 1.95 2.97
CA ASP A 315 21.20 3.02 2.93
C ASP A 315 21.40 3.59 4.35
N PRO A 316 22.58 3.42 4.98
CA PRO A 316 22.84 3.90 6.32
C PRO A 316 22.70 5.42 6.49
N LYS A 317 22.82 6.19 5.40
CA LYS A 317 22.75 7.66 5.43
C LYS A 317 21.34 8.18 5.59
N ILE A 318 20.34 7.47 5.07
CA ILE A 318 18.94 7.92 5.09
C ILE A 318 18.03 7.06 5.97
N ASN A 319 18.38 5.79 6.23
CA ASN A 319 17.56 4.86 6.99
C ASN A 319 17.07 5.44 8.33
N PHE A 320 17.94 6.09 9.10
CA PHE A 320 17.60 6.65 10.42
C PHE A 320 16.45 7.67 10.38
N GLY A 321 16.33 8.43 9.28
CA GLY A 321 15.28 9.44 9.09
C GLY A 321 14.15 8.99 8.15
N LEU A 322 14.23 7.78 7.58
CA LEU A 322 13.30 7.32 6.56
C LEU A 322 12.02 6.79 7.19
N GLY A 323 10.93 7.56 7.03
CA GLY A 323 9.59 7.12 7.44
C GLY A 323 8.99 6.11 6.47
N PHE A 324 9.02 6.42 5.18
CA PHE A 324 8.44 5.58 4.12
C PHE A 324 9.02 5.88 2.73
N VAL A 325 8.79 4.96 1.80
CA VAL A 325 9.05 5.08 0.37
C VAL A 325 7.72 4.96 -0.36
N GLN A 326 7.29 6.03 -1.04
CA GLN A 326 6.03 6.08 -1.79
C GLN A 326 6.29 5.81 -3.28
N PHE A 327 5.61 4.82 -3.85
CA PHE A 327 5.61 4.56 -5.28
C PHE A 327 4.47 5.34 -5.96
N PRO A 328 4.66 5.78 -7.22
CA PRO A 328 3.61 6.44 -7.98
C PRO A 328 2.49 5.45 -8.33
N GLN A 329 1.25 5.93 -8.32
CA GLN A 329 0.07 5.15 -8.75
C GLN A 329 -0.11 5.28 -10.27
N LYS A 330 -0.46 4.17 -10.93
CA LYS A 330 -0.74 4.13 -12.37
C LYS A 330 -2.06 3.41 -12.60
N PHE A 331 -2.93 4.03 -13.38
CA PHE A 331 -4.26 3.51 -13.67
C PHE A 331 -4.33 2.91 -15.07
N GLN A 332 -5.17 1.89 -15.23
CA GLN A 332 -5.42 1.21 -16.50
C GLN A 332 -6.78 1.61 -17.08
N GLY A 333 -7.06 1.20 -18.32
CA GLY A 333 -8.34 1.46 -18.98
C GLY A 333 -8.55 2.93 -19.39
N ILE A 334 -7.48 3.72 -19.44
CA ILE A 334 -7.55 5.13 -19.80
C ILE A 334 -7.76 5.27 -21.31
N ASN A 335 -8.78 6.03 -21.71
CA ASN A 335 -9.05 6.27 -23.12
C ASN A 335 -7.94 7.14 -23.75
N LYS A 336 -7.76 7.04 -25.07
CA LYS A 336 -6.69 7.75 -25.79
C LYS A 336 -6.70 9.28 -25.57
N ASN A 337 -7.87 9.86 -25.34
CA ASN A 337 -8.03 11.31 -25.21
C ASN A 337 -7.85 11.81 -23.77
N ASP A 338 -7.88 10.91 -22.79
CA ASP A 338 -7.90 11.15 -21.35
C ASP A 338 -8.66 12.41 -20.93
N ILE A 339 -9.91 12.56 -21.41
CA ILE A 339 -10.71 13.79 -21.22
C ILE A 339 -11.00 14.09 -19.75
N TYR A 340 -10.89 13.09 -18.87
CA TYR A 340 -11.08 13.21 -17.44
C TYR A 340 -9.77 13.41 -16.65
N ALA A 341 -8.62 13.43 -17.35
CA ALA A 341 -7.30 13.47 -16.74
C ALA A 341 -7.08 12.35 -15.70
N SER A 342 -7.60 11.16 -16.00
CA SER A 342 -7.59 9.96 -15.15
C SER A 342 -6.20 9.37 -14.96
N GLU A 343 -5.21 9.76 -15.77
CA GLU A 343 -3.80 9.42 -15.48
C GLU A 343 -3.31 10.07 -14.18
N LEU A 344 -3.96 11.14 -13.71
CA LEU A 344 -3.62 11.86 -12.48
C LEU A 344 -2.12 12.19 -12.38
N LYS A 345 -1.51 12.58 -13.52
CA LYS A 345 -0.08 12.91 -13.62
C LYS A 345 0.38 13.96 -12.62
N ARG A 346 -0.46 14.97 -12.36
CA ARG A 346 -0.13 16.07 -11.44
C ARG A 346 0.20 15.58 -10.03
N PRO A 347 -0.71 14.88 -9.32
CA PRO A 347 -0.42 14.37 -7.98
C PRO A 347 0.65 13.27 -7.97
N PHE A 348 0.66 12.33 -8.93
CA PHE A 348 1.49 11.13 -8.81
C PHE A 348 2.86 11.20 -9.49
N ASP A 349 3.02 11.99 -10.55
CA ASP A 349 4.30 12.10 -11.28
C ASP A 349 4.96 13.48 -11.11
N ILE A 350 4.20 14.56 -11.26
CA ILE A 350 4.78 15.91 -11.37
C ILE A 350 5.04 16.52 -9.99
N ASN A 351 4.11 16.37 -9.04
CA ASN A 351 4.27 16.95 -7.71
C ASN A 351 5.21 16.13 -6.82
N THR A 352 5.23 14.81 -6.97
CA THR A 352 6.05 13.89 -6.16
C THR A 352 7.54 14.19 -6.28
N VAL A 353 8.06 14.44 -7.50
CA VAL A 353 9.47 14.84 -7.71
C VAL A 353 9.81 16.18 -7.06
N GLY A 354 8.82 17.06 -6.92
CA GLY A 354 8.96 18.35 -6.25
C GLY A 354 8.98 18.21 -4.73
N PHE A 355 8.08 17.41 -4.19
CA PHE A 355 8.03 17.09 -2.77
C PHE A 355 9.30 16.36 -2.29
N ASP A 356 9.81 15.41 -3.08
CA ASP A 356 11.07 14.71 -2.80
C ASP A 356 12.28 15.67 -2.78
N GLY A 357 12.21 16.74 -3.57
CA GLY A 357 13.20 17.82 -3.57
C GLY A 357 13.20 18.71 -2.33
N LEU A 358 12.17 18.58 -1.49
CA LEU A 358 12.02 19.28 -0.22
C LEU A 358 12.28 18.31 0.95
N MET A 359 11.27 17.51 1.32
CA MET A 359 11.32 16.62 2.49
C MET A 359 10.81 15.19 2.21
N GLY A 360 10.49 14.88 0.95
CA GLY A 360 9.88 13.60 0.58
C GLY A 360 8.42 13.76 0.12
N PRO A 361 7.91 12.80 -0.68
CA PRO A 361 6.51 12.79 -1.11
C PRO A 361 5.54 12.61 0.06
N VAL A 362 4.29 13.02 -0.13
CA VAL A 362 3.21 12.71 0.81
C VAL A 362 2.74 11.26 0.62
N HIS A 363 2.23 10.64 1.69
CA HIS A 363 1.60 9.32 1.58
C HIS A 363 0.28 9.45 0.80
N MET A 364 0.08 8.57 -0.19
CA MET A 364 -1.04 8.64 -1.13
C MET A 364 -2.08 7.52 -0.91
N GLY A 365 -2.06 6.84 0.23
CA GLY A 365 -3.06 5.82 0.60
C GLY A 365 -2.76 4.39 0.14
N THR A 366 -1.91 4.18 -0.85
CA THR A 366 -1.52 2.87 -1.40
C THR A 366 -0.11 2.94 -2.01
N GLY A 367 0.52 1.79 -2.26
CA GLY A 367 1.83 1.69 -2.89
C GLY A 367 2.97 2.27 -2.04
N CYS A 368 2.85 2.18 -0.72
CA CYS A 368 3.75 2.83 0.22
C CYS A 368 4.41 1.81 1.15
N PHE A 369 5.74 1.75 1.12
CA PHE A 369 6.54 0.95 2.04
C PHE A 369 6.91 1.81 3.24
N PHE A 370 6.47 1.44 4.42
CA PHE A 370 6.75 2.11 5.68
C PHE A 370 7.83 1.39 6.47
N ASN A 371 8.65 2.18 7.16
CA ASN A 371 9.41 1.69 8.30
C ASN A 371 8.43 1.52 9.48
N ARG A 372 8.24 0.29 9.98
CA ARG A 372 7.36 0.01 11.13
C ARG A 372 7.67 0.93 12.31
N ARG A 373 8.95 1.21 12.57
CA ARG A 373 9.39 2.06 13.69
C ARG A 373 8.79 3.47 13.63
N ALA A 374 8.52 3.99 12.43
CA ALA A 374 7.99 5.34 12.22
C ALA A 374 6.58 5.51 12.84
N PHE A 375 5.79 4.44 12.95
CA PHE A 375 4.46 4.49 13.57
C PHE A 375 4.51 4.67 15.09
N TYR A 376 5.65 4.41 15.72
CA TYR A 376 5.86 4.54 17.16
C TYR A 376 6.47 5.90 17.54
N GLY A 377 6.42 6.89 16.66
CA GLY A 377 6.93 8.23 16.88
C GLY A 377 8.34 8.45 16.32
N PRO A 378 8.86 9.70 16.39
CA PRO A 378 10.12 10.06 15.77
C PRO A 378 11.32 9.31 16.38
N PRO A 379 12.48 9.30 15.69
CA PRO A 379 13.69 8.64 16.19
C PRO A 379 14.11 9.11 17.58
N THR A 380 13.88 10.39 17.90
CA THR A 380 14.24 11.03 19.17
C THR A 380 13.25 10.77 20.32
N SER A 381 12.03 10.29 20.03
CA SER A 381 11.00 10.06 21.04
C SER A 381 10.14 8.85 20.66
N LEU A 382 10.61 7.66 21.06
CA LEU A 382 9.87 6.41 20.89
C LEU A 382 8.71 6.32 21.88
N THR A 383 7.51 6.10 21.38
CA THR A 383 6.36 5.69 22.19
C THR A 383 6.32 4.18 22.20
N LEU A 384 6.62 3.56 23.35
CA LEU A 384 6.50 2.12 23.51
C LEU A 384 5.03 1.74 23.75
N PRO A 385 4.56 0.63 23.15
CA PRO A 385 3.22 0.11 23.42
C PRO A 385 3.15 -0.46 24.84
N GLU A 386 1.94 -0.50 25.41
CA GLU A 386 1.68 -1.04 26.74
C GLU A 386 2.02 -2.54 26.82
N ILE A 387 1.72 -3.25 25.74
CA ILE A 387 2.09 -4.66 25.58
C ILE A 387 3.48 -4.74 24.95
N GLU A 388 4.47 -5.20 25.70
CA GLU A 388 5.86 -5.37 25.23
C GLU A 388 5.95 -6.18 23.93
N LYS A 389 5.08 -7.17 23.77
CA LYS A 389 4.97 -7.99 22.56
C LYS A 389 4.62 -7.20 21.29
N LEU A 390 4.13 -5.97 21.39
CA LEU A 390 3.84 -5.10 20.24
C LEU A 390 5.03 -4.19 19.88
N GLY A 391 6.15 -4.26 20.61
CA GLY A 391 7.30 -3.40 20.38
C GLY A 391 7.88 -3.53 18.97
N PRO A 392 8.26 -2.42 18.30
CA PRO A 392 8.73 -2.44 16.92
C PRO A 392 10.04 -3.21 16.70
N ASN A 393 10.83 -3.41 17.76
CA ASN A 393 12.14 -4.08 17.69
C ASN A 393 12.09 -5.55 18.15
N ARG A 394 10.91 -6.08 18.49
CA ARG A 394 10.77 -7.47 18.96
C ARG A 394 10.94 -8.44 17.81
N ILE A 395 11.78 -9.46 17.97
CA ILE A 395 11.86 -10.54 16.97
C ILE A 395 10.70 -11.52 17.21
N ALA A 396 9.91 -11.79 16.17
CA ALA A 396 8.84 -12.77 16.22
C ALA A 396 9.40 -14.17 15.94
N ASP A 397 9.70 -14.91 17.00
CA ASP A 397 10.38 -16.22 16.93
C ASP A 397 9.43 -17.42 16.96
N LYS A 398 8.15 -17.21 17.29
CA LYS A 398 7.16 -18.28 17.42
C LYS A 398 6.30 -18.40 16.14
N PRO A 399 5.90 -19.62 15.74
CA PRO A 399 5.04 -19.82 14.56
C PRO A 399 3.68 -19.12 14.71
N ILE A 400 3.20 -18.49 13.64
CA ILE A 400 1.96 -17.69 13.64
C ILE A 400 0.69 -18.49 14.02
N LYS A 401 0.71 -19.82 13.84
CA LYS A 401 -0.39 -20.73 14.21
C LYS A 401 -0.43 -21.10 15.70
N THR A 402 0.54 -20.65 16.50
CA THR A 402 0.59 -20.97 17.93
C THR A 402 -0.67 -20.44 18.64
N PRO A 403 -1.40 -21.26 19.43
CA PRO A 403 -2.67 -20.85 20.05
C PRO A 403 -2.58 -19.54 20.85
N ASN A 404 -1.50 -19.36 21.62
CA ASN A 404 -1.28 -18.13 22.39
C ASN A 404 -1.04 -16.88 21.54
N ILE A 405 -0.47 -17.03 20.34
CA ILE A 405 -0.26 -15.92 19.41
C ILE A 405 -1.60 -15.56 18.77
N LEU A 406 -2.37 -16.56 18.33
CA LEU A 406 -3.70 -16.35 17.76
C LEU A 406 -4.63 -15.71 18.79
N ALA A 407 -4.67 -16.19 20.02
CA ALA A 407 -5.48 -15.60 21.09
C ALA A 407 -5.12 -14.12 21.34
N LEU A 408 -3.82 -13.79 21.40
CA LEU A 408 -3.38 -12.40 21.55
C LEU A 408 -3.69 -11.56 20.30
N ALA A 409 -3.57 -12.13 19.10
CA ALA A 409 -3.92 -11.45 17.86
C ALA A 409 -5.43 -11.11 17.81
N HIS A 410 -6.28 -12.02 18.29
CA HIS A 410 -7.71 -11.79 18.43
C HIS A 410 -8.02 -10.69 19.45
N ASP A 411 -7.32 -10.67 20.59
CA ASP A 411 -7.48 -9.64 21.63
C ASP A 411 -7.10 -8.24 21.12
N VAL A 412 -5.94 -8.08 20.47
CA VAL A 412 -5.50 -6.77 19.95
C VAL A 412 -6.28 -6.27 18.72
N ALA A 413 -7.11 -7.12 18.13
CA ALA A 413 -8.03 -6.78 17.05
C ALA A 413 -9.43 -6.38 17.53
N GLY A 414 -9.66 -6.41 18.85
CA GLY A 414 -10.89 -5.94 19.46
C GLY A 414 -11.17 -4.45 19.23
N CYS A 415 -12.45 -4.09 19.19
CA CYS A 415 -12.91 -2.73 18.90
C CYS A 415 -12.68 -1.76 20.06
N ASN A 416 -12.55 -2.27 21.28
CA ASN A 416 -12.31 -1.51 22.51
C ASN A 416 -10.81 -1.32 22.81
N TYR A 417 -9.92 -1.94 22.04
CA TYR A 417 -8.48 -1.91 22.31
C TYR A 417 -7.93 -0.47 22.31
N GLU A 418 -8.36 0.35 21.34
CA GLU A 418 -7.90 1.75 21.22
C GLU A 418 -8.48 2.66 22.32
N CYS A 419 -9.66 2.34 22.87
CA CYS A 419 -10.25 3.12 23.96
C CYS A 419 -9.44 3.04 25.26
N ASN A 420 -8.72 1.94 25.46
CA ASN A 420 -8.03 1.63 26.70
C ASN A 420 -6.50 1.74 26.60
N THR A 421 -5.97 2.27 25.48
CA THR A 421 -4.53 2.32 25.21
C THR A 421 -4.12 3.65 24.55
N ASN A 422 -2.81 3.89 24.44
CA ASN A 422 -2.26 5.01 23.67
C ASN A 422 -2.30 4.76 22.15
N TRP A 423 -2.79 3.59 21.71
CA TRP A 423 -3.02 3.30 20.30
C TRP A 423 -4.15 4.16 19.75
N GLY A 424 -4.02 4.59 18.48
CA GLY A 424 -5.00 5.49 17.89
C GLY A 424 -4.87 6.95 18.34
N SER A 425 -4.04 7.28 19.33
CA SER A 425 -3.70 8.67 19.72
C SER A 425 -2.22 9.02 19.52
N LYS A 426 -1.30 8.16 20.00
CA LYS A 426 0.16 8.35 19.90
C LYS A 426 0.85 7.40 18.92
N VAL A 427 0.36 6.16 18.81
CA VAL A 427 0.85 5.13 17.87
C VAL A 427 -0.25 4.83 16.86
N ARG A 428 -0.08 5.28 15.60
CA ARG A 428 -1.06 5.06 14.52
C ARG A 428 -0.57 5.45 13.13
N LEU A 429 -1.24 4.93 12.11
CA LEU A 429 -1.48 5.63 10.86
C LEU A 429 -2.46 6.78 11.11
N LYS A 430 -2.05 8.01 10.78
CA LYS A 430 -2.81 9.24 10.98
C LYS A 430 -3.69 9.57 9.80
#